data_AF-A0AAD4HH91-F1
#
_entry.id   AF-A0AAD4HH91-F1
#
_cell.length_a   1.000
_cell.length_b   1.000
_cell.length_c   1.000
_cell.angle_alpha   90.00
_cell.angle_beta   90.00
_cell.angle_gamma   90.00
#
_symmetry.space_group_name_H-M   'P 1'
#
loop_
_entity.id
_entity.type
_entity.pdbx_description
1 polymer ?
#
loop_
_entity_poly.entity_id
_entity_poly.type
_entity_poly.pdbx_seq_one_letter_code
_entity_poly.pdbx_strand_id
1 'polypeptide(L)' 'SPSPKAPVPCLTLAVREELWAIWKSDPRVPTVASRHAWAVSRNVSPLRVYQWFSARKSQAKKLGRPISNDSYELSLE' A
#
# COMPACT_ATOMS: atom_id res chain seq x y z
N SER A 1 -1.90 7.56 -30.62
CA SER A 1 -1.94 8.65 -29.63
C SER A 1 -1.89 8.07 -28.24
N PRO A 2 -1.01 8.53 -27.32
CA PRO A 2 -1.14 8.14 -25.94
C PRO A 2 -2.36 8.88 -25.36
N SER A 3 -3.33 8.14 -24.85
CA SER A 3 -4.52 8.73 -24.20
C SER A 3 -4.10 9.68 -23.08
N PRO A 4 -4.86 10.76 -22.81
CA PRO A 4 -4.61 11.61 -21.65
C PRO A 4 -4.75 10.74 -20.40
N LYS A 5 -3.63 10.44 -19.74
CA LYS A 5 -3.64 9.74 -18.45
C LYS A 5 -4.44 10.61 -17.49
N ALA A 6 -5.61 10.15 -17.08
CA ALA A 6 -6.37 10.78 -16.00
C ALA A 6 -5.42 11.00 -14.80
N PRO A 7 -5.54 12.14 -14.09
CA PRO A 7 -4.71 12.40 -12.93
C PRO A 7 -4.78 11.21 -11.97
N VAL A 8 -3.62 10.65 -11.65
CA VAL A 8 -3.52 9.41 -10.88
C VAL A 8 -4.23 9.62 -9.52
N PRO A 9 -5.28 8.86 -9.19
CA PRO A 9 -6.11 9.19 -8.04
C PRO A 9 -5.31 9.15 -6.73
N CYS A 10 -5.53 10.16 -5.88
CA CYS A 10 -5.08 10.18 -4.50
C CYS A 10 -5.68 9.02 -3.71
N LEU A 11 -5.05 8.62 -2.60
CA LEU A 11 -5.65 7.65 -1.68
C LEU A 11 -6.93 8.25 -1.09
N THR A 12 -8.09 7.78 -1.54
CA THR A 12 -9.40 8.17 -1.02
C THR A 12 -9.54 7.75 0.44
N LEU A 13 -10.59 8.21 1.13
CA LEU A 13 -10.84 7.79 2.50
C LEU A 13 -11.01 6.26 2.59
N ALA A 14 -11.86 5.67 1.74
CA ALA A 14 -12.10 4.23 1.69
C ALA A 14 -10.81 3.42 1.47
N VAL A 15 -9.98 3.81 0.52
CA VAL A 15 -8.71 3.12 0.25
C VAL A 15 -7.76 3.21 1.44
N ARG A 16 -7.76 4.32 2.18
CA ARG A 16 -6.96 4.44 3.41
C ARG A 16 -7.48 3.52 4.51
N GLU A 17 -8.79 3.35 4.64
CA GLU A 17 -9.40 2.44 5.61
C GLU A 17 -9.05 0.98 5.30
N GLU A 18 -9.09 0.58 4.02
CA GLU A 18 -8.64 -0.75 3.60
C GLU A 18 -7.16 -0.99 3.90
N LEU A 19 -6.28 -0.03 3.56
CA LEU A 19 -4.86 -0.11 3.89
C LEU A 19 -4.63 -0.26 5.40
N TRP A 20 -5.42 0.44 6.21
CA TRP A 20 -5.38 0.30 7.66
C TRP A 20 -5.85 -1.08 8.13
N ALA A 21 -6.92 -1.63 7.55
CA ALA A 21 -7.39 -2.97 7.88
C ALA A 21 -6.32 -4.02 7.58
N ILE A 22 -5.72 -3.94 6.39
CA ILE A 22 -4.60 -4.78 5.95
C ILE A 22 -3.45 -4.71 6.95
N TRP A 23 -3.02 -3.50 7.31
CA TRP A 23 -1.90 -3.31 8.24
C TRP A 23 -2.17 -3.80 9.67
N LYS A 24 -3.42 -3.69 10.15
CA LYS A 24 -3.81 -4.21 11.46
C LYS A 24 -3.82 -5.74 11.47
N SER A 25 -4.22 -6.35 10.36
CA SER A 25 -4.22 -7.81 10.19
C SER A 25 -2.81 -8.38 10.07
N ASP A 26 -1.97 -7.76 9.25
CA ASP A 26 -0.58 -8.17 9.04
C ASP A 26 0.33 -6.94 8.89
N PRO A 27 1.05 -6.54 9.97
CA PRO A 27 1.88 -5.34 9.98
C PRO A 27 3.25 -5.58 9.30
N ARG A 28 3.26 -6.28 8.16
CA ARG A 28 4.44 -6.43 7.28
C ARG A 28 4.28 -5.59 6.02
N VAL A 29 5.36 -5.44 5.26
CA VAL A 29 5.31 -4.77 3.96
C VAL A 29 5.09 -5.83 2.87
N PRO A 30 3.99 -5.78 2.11
CA PRO A 30 3.78 -6.71 1.01
C PRO A 30 4.75 -6.48 -0.14
N THR A 31 4.84 -7.46 -1.04
CA THR A 31 5.72 -7.40 -2.21
C THR A 31 5.38 -6.20 -3.10
N VAL A 32 6.34 -5.76 -3.92
CA VAL A 32 6.13 -4.64 -4.85
C VAL A 32 5.06 -5.02 -5.90
N ALA A 33 5.11 -6.25 -6.41
CA ALA A 33 4.17 -6.75 -7.40
C ALA A 33 2.73 -6.78 -6.86
N SER A 34 2.50 -7.36 -5.68
CA SER A 34 1.16 -7.43 -5.10
C SER A 34 0.59 -6.06 -4.74
N ARG A 35 1.40 -5.15 -4.16
CA ARG A 35 0.97 -3.76 -3.91
C ARG A 35 0.60 -3.02 -5.18
N HIS A 36 1.32 -3.27 -6.26
CA HIS A 36 1.00 -2.68 -7.56
C HIS A 36 -0.34 -3.22 -8.09
N ALA A 37 -0.52 -4.55 -8.09
CA ALA A 37 -1.78 -5.17 -8.52
C ALA A 37 -2.99 -4.69 -7.68
N TRP A 38 -2.82 -4.62 -6.37
CA TRP A 38 -3.83 -4.10 -5.43
C TRP A 38 -4.17 -2.63 -5.70
N ALA A 39 -3.16 -1.79 -5.93
CA ALA A 39 -3.38 -0.38 -6.26
C ALA A 39 -4.15 -0.21 -7.57
N VAL A 40 -3.80 -1.01 -8.59
CA VAL A 40 -4.48 -1.01 -9.89
C VAL A 40 -5.93 -1.47 -9.75
N SER A 41 -6.23 -2.50 -8.94
CA SER A 41 -7.60 -2.99 -8.75
C SER A 41 -8.52 -1.96 -8.07
N ARG A 42 -7.96 -1.09 -7.20
CA ARG A 42 -8.68 0.05 -6.60
C ARG A 42 -8.57 1.35 -7.40
N ASN A 43 -8.00 1.31 -8.60
CA ASN A 43 -7.78 2.48 -9.45
C ASN A 43 -7.04 3.64 -8.72
N VAL A 44 -6.05 3.31 -7.89
CA VAL A 44 -5.22 4.28 -7.16
C VAL A 44 -3.75 4.20 -7.56
N SER A 45 -2.98 5.25 -7.25
CA SER A 45 -1.55 5.29 -7.56
C SER A 45 -0.75 4.20 -6.81
N PRO A 46 -0.04 3.29 -7.52
CA PRO A 46 0.85 2.32 -6.89
C PRO A 46 1.96 2.99 -6.05
N LEU A 47 2.45 4.15 -6.50
CA LEU A 47 3.46 4.93 -5.77
C LEU A 47 2.93 5.40 -4.40
N ARG A 48 1.67 5.82 -4.32
CA ARG A 48 1.05 6.25 -3.06
C ARG A 48 0.89 5.07 -2.09
N VAL A 49 0.48 3.90 -2.59
CA VAL A 49 0.41 2.67 -1.78
C VAL A 49 1.80 2.28 -1.27
N TYR A 50 2.82 2.33 -2.14
CA TYR A 50 4.21 2.09 -1.74
C TYR A 50 4.66 3.03 -0.61
N GLN A 51 4.46 4.35 -0.79
CA GLN A 51 4.80 5.38 0.19
C GLN A 51 4.09 5.13 1.53
N TRP A 52 2.82 4.73 1.49
CA TRP A 52 2.03 4.43 2.68
C TRP A 52 2.64 3.30 3.52
N PHE A 53 2.92 2.14 2.91
CA PHE A 53 3.54 1.01 3.62
C PHE A 53 4.96 1.34 4.12
N SER A 54 5.75 2.09 3.32
CA SER A 54 7.09 2.53 3.72
C SER A 54 7.06 3.46 4.93
N ALA A 55 6.11 4.41 4.96
CA ALA A 55 5.90 5.30 6.10
C ALA A 55 5.54 4.52 7.37
N ARG A 56 4.67 3.50 7.25
CA ARG A 56 4.29 2.64 8.38
C ARG A 56 5.48 1.82 8.92
N LYS A 57 6.27 1.21 8.03
CA LYS A 57 7.52 0.52 8.42
C LYS A 57 8.48 1.46 9.15
N SER A 58 8.67 2.69 8.64
CA SER A 58 9.52 3.70 9.27
C SER A 58 9.00 4.12 10.64
N GLN A 59 7.69 4.35 10.80
CA GLN A 59 7.08 4.66 12.08
C GLN A 59 7.25 3.52 13.10
N ALA A 60 7.03 2.27 12.67
CA ALA A 60 7.19 1.10 13.53
C ALA A 60 8.63 0.98 14.05
N LYS A 61 9.63 1.21 13.18
CA LYS A 61 11.04 1.29 13.56
C LYS A 61 11.31 2.42 14.57
N LYS A 62 10.76 3.62 14.35
CA LYS A 62 10.92 4.76 15.26
C LYS A 62 10.31 4.51 16.64
N LEU A 63 9.22 3.76 16.72
CA LEU A 63 8.54 3.39 17.97
C LEU A 63 9.17 2.19 18.68
N GLY A 64 10.32 1.69 18.21
CA GLY A 64 10.98 0.52 18.81
C GLY A 64 10.24 -0.80 18.59
N ARG A 65 9.33 -0.85 17.61
CA ARG A 65 8.56 -2.04 17.23
C ARG A 65 8.89 -2.43 15.79
N PRO A 66 10.13 -2.87 15.50
CA PRO A 66 10.50 -3.23 14.14
C PRO A 66 9.60 -4.38 13.65
N ILE A 67 9.06 -4.20 12.44
CA ILE A 67 8.31 -5.24 11.75
C ILE A 67 9.28 -6.19 11.05
N SER A 68 8.83 -7.42 10.73
CA SER A 68 9.65 -8.34 9.95
C SER A 68 10.05 -7.73 8.59
N ASN A 69 11.24 -8.10 8.12
CA ASN A 69 11.67 -7.81 6.76
C ASN A 69 11.04 -8.73 5.71
N ASP A 70 10.37 -9.79 6.16
CA ASP A 70 9.60 -10.66 5.27
C ASP A 70 8.46 -9.88 4.62
N SER A 71 8.14 -10.30 3.41
CA SER A 71 7.04 -9.76 2.63
C SER A 71 6.00 -10.83 2.37
N TYR A 72 4.79 -10.40 2.03
CA TYR A 72 3.67 -11.27 1.70
C TYR A 72 2.95 -10.74 0.46
N GLU A 73 2.03 -11.53 -0.08
CA GLU A 73 1.20 -11.17 -1.21
C GLU A 73 -0.13 -10.57 -0.73
N LEU A 74 -0.48 -9.36 -1.20
CA LEU A 74 -1.80 -8.80 -0.99
C LEU A 74 -2.87 -9.52 -1.83
N SER A 75 -3.99 -9.82 -1.19
CA SER A 75 -5.17 -10.35 -1.87
C SER A 75 -5.89 -9.25 -2.66
N LEU A 76 -6.47 -9.62 -3.80
CA LEU A 76 -7.19 -8.70 -4.69
C LEU A 76 -8.71 -8.68 -4.46
N GLU A 77 -9.20 -9.44 -3.47
CA GLU A 77 -10.61 -9.48 -3.07
C GLU A 77 -11.25 -8.10 -2.90
#